data_AF-A0AB74CIA4-F1
#
_entry.id   AF-A0AB74CIA4-F1
#
_cell.length_a   1.000
_cell.length_b   1.000
_cell.length_c   1.000
_cell.angle_alpha   90.00
_cell.angle_beta   90.00
_cell.angle_gamma   90.00
#
_symmetry.space_group_name_H-M   'P 1'
#
loop_
_entity.id
_entity.type
_entity.pdbx_description
1 polymer ?
#
loop_
_entity_poly.entity_id
_entity_poly.type
_entity_poly.pdbx_seq_one_letter_code
_entity_poly.pdbx_strand_id
1 'polypeptide(L)'
;MRILGFSPYHMTEACFSGPVHMKILEEAVIAQHNRFSGIKRYERVDFDKWLSDYDCFIELPSYLGSQALEVYAEDPDVKFILTHREPDKWVTSMDNTIANVVRMATSFPMNILKHFDIILKGFFRLNQVMFWAMSDGTNPGDPNNEAALRRNYVEYIKFAKNTLPKERLLLVKLEEGLGWEQICPFLDLPIPDEKYPRGNEPEKFQKLLESHLKPRVQLAVLRLGALAVTALGIIGYAGWRMSNSI
;
A
#
# COMPACT_ATOMS: atom_id res chain seq x y z
N MET A 1 -16.56 -8.95 -0.26
CA MET A 1 -17.10 -7.66 -0.75
C MET A 1 -17.58 -7.77 -2.19
N ARG A 2 -16.74 -8.05 -3.20
CA ARG A 2 -17.22 -8.26 -4.59
C ARG A 2 -18.35 -9.30 -4.73
N ILE A 3 -18.22 -10.46 -4.06
CA ILE A 3 -19.28 -11.50 -4.02
C ILE A 3 -20.61 -10.96 -3.46
N LEU A 4 -20.54 -9.96 -2.57
CA LEU A 4 -21.72 -9.32 -1.96
C LEU A 4 -22.22 -8.11 -2.77
N GLY A 5 -21.68 -7.85 -3.97
CA GLY A 5 -22.11 -6.77 -4.85
C GLY A 5 -21.40 -5.42 -4.65
N PHE A 6 -20.47 -5.31 -3.70
CA PHE A 6 -19.68 -4.09 -3.48
C PHE A 6 -18.55 -3.94 -4.51
N SER A 7 -18.17 -2.70 -4.77
CA SER A 7 -17.00 -2.26 -5.53
C SER A 7 -15.86 -1.83 -4.59
N PRO A 8 -14.98 -2.75 -4.16
CA PRO A 8 -13.95 -2.43 -3.18
C PRO A 8 -12.74 -1.72 -3.78
N TYR A 9 -12.29 -0.67 -3.11
CA TYR A 9 -10.94 -0.13 -3.25
C TYR A 9 -9.98 -0.89 -2.35
N HIS A 10 -8.89 -1.39 -2.92
CA HIS A 10 -7.88 -2.19 -2.23
C HIS A 10 -6.48 -1.76 -2.69
N MET A 11 -5.42 -2.12 -1.96
CA MET A 11 -4.03 -1.79 -2.33
C MET A 11 -3.68 -2.22 -3.77
N THR A 12 -4.30 -3.29 -4.25
CA THR A 12 -4.14 -3.76 -5.63
C THR A 12 -4.69 -2.77 -6.65
N GLU A 13 -5.81 -2.12 -6.37
CA GLU A 13 -6.34 -1.03 -7.22
C GLU A 13 -5.37 0.16 -7.19
N ALA A 14 -4.87 0.50 -6.00
CA ALA A 14 -3.91 1.58 -5.85
C ALA A 14 -2.63 1.37 -6.66
N CYS A 15 -2.10 0.14 -6.67
CA CYS A 15 -0.84 -0.18 -7.34
C CYS A 15 -0.98 -0.49 -8.84
N PHE A 16 -2.12 -1.04 -9.28
CA PHE A 16 -2.22 -1.66 -10.61
C PHE A 16 -3.27 -1.04 -11.54
N SER A 17 -4.12 -0.13 -11.04
CA SER A 17 -5.10 0.59 -11.86
C SER A 17 -4.56 1.92 -12.42
N GLY A 18 -3.24 2.13 -12.33
CA GLY A 18 -2.51 3.24 -12.95
C GLY A 18 -1.64 4.05 -11.97
N PRO A 19 -0.78 4.95 -12.46
CA PRO A 19 0.12 5.73 -11.60
C PRO A 19 -0.59 6.74 -10.71
N VAL A 20 -1.80 7.18 -11.10
CA VAL A 20 -2.52 8.25 -10.43
C VAL A 20 -2.91 7.85 -9.00
N HIS A 21 -3.46 6.65 -8.82
CA HIS A 21 -3.85 6.17 -7.49
C HIS A 21 -2.65 6.01 -6.55
N MET A 22 -1.51 5.48 -7.06
CA MET A 22 -0.28 5.42 -6.26
C MET A 22 0.17 6.81 -5.80
N LYS A 23 0.12 7.80 -6.69
CA LYS A 23 0.54 9.16 -6.39
C LYS A 23 -0.39 9.81 -5.35
N ILE A 24 -1.70 9.70 -5.53
CA ILE A 24 -2.69 10.26 -4.59
C ILE A 24 -2.53 9.61 -3.21
N LEU A 25 -2.37 8.29 -3.15
CA LEU A 25 -2.15 7.59 -1.88
C LEU A 25 -0.82 8.00 -1.22
N GLU A 26 0.27 8.11 -2.00
CA GLU A 26 1.55 8.62 -1.48
C GLU A 26 1.38 10.01 -0.84
N GLU A 27 0.75 10.94 -1.57
CA GLU A 27 0.50 12.31 -1.11
C GLU A 27 -0.37 12.33 0.16
N ALA A 28 -1.45 11.55 0.19
CA ALA A 28 -2.36 11.47 1.33
C ALA A 28 -1.68 10.89 2.59
N VAL A 29 -0.87 9.83 2.45
CA VAL A 29 -0.10 9.26 3.56
C VAL A 29 0.92 10.27 4.08
N ILE A 30 1.63 10.97 3.20
CA ILE A 30 2.59 12.01 3.62
C ILE A 30 1.87 13.16 4.33
N ALA A 31 0.74 13.64 3.81
CA ALA A 31 -0.02 14.74 4.40
C ALA A 31 -0.52 14.39 5.82
N GLN A 32 -0.96 13.15 6.03
CA GLN A 32 -1.41 12.69 7.34
C GLN A 32 -0.25 12.62 8.34
N HIS A 33 0.83 11.92 7.96
CA HIS A 33 1.87 11.48 8.90
C HIS A 33 3.06 12.44 9.00
N ASN A 34 3.17 13.42 8.10
CA ASN A 34 4.20 14.46 8.14
C ASN A 34 3.57 15.86 8.10
N ARG A 35 3.37 16.46 9.28
CA ARG A 35 2.86 17.84 9.43
C ARG A 35 3.74 18.92 8.78
N PHE A 36 5.00 18.61 8.49
CA PHE A 36 5.96 19.51 7.87
C PHE A 36 6.12 19.27 6.36
N SER A 37 5.31 18.38 5.76
CA SER A 37 5.36 18.07 4.34
C SER A 37 4.96 19.24 3.44
N GLY A 38 4.20 20.20 3.96
CA GLY A 38 3.58 21.26 3.17
C GLY A 38 2.40 20.80 2.31
N ILE A 39 2.02 19.51 2.39
CA ILE A 39 0.86 18.96 1.69
C ILE A 39 -0.38 19.16 2.57
N LYS A 40 -1.46 19.71 2.00
CA LYS A 40 -2.74 19.84 2.71
C LYS A 40 -3.25 18.45 3.06
N ARG A 41 -3.68 18.27 4.31
CA ARG A 41 -4.41 17.07 4.73
C ARG A 41 -5.71 16.92 3.94
N TYR A 42 -6.00 15.68 3.58
CA TYR A 42 -7.17 15.34 2.77
C TYR A 42 -8.43 15.45 3.63
N GLU A 43 -9.44 16.13 3.11
CA GLU A 43 -10.75 16.23 3.75
C GLU A 43 -11.72 15.27 3.07
N ARG A 44 -12.95 15.17 3.61
CA ARG A 44 -14.00 14.31 3.06
C ARG A 44 -14.18 14.45 1.55
N VAL A 45 -14.23 15.70 1.07
CA VAL A 45 -14.38 16.00 -0.36
C VAL A 45 -13.24 15.45 -1.22
N ASP A 46 -12.02 15.39 -0.69
CA ASP A 46 -10.86 14.84 -1.41
C ASP A 46 -10.96 13.32 -1.50
N PHE A 47 -11.39 12.66 -0.42
CA PHE A 47 -11.62 11.21 -0.41
C PHE A 47 -12.79 10.82 -1.31
N ASP A 48 -13.92 11.51 -1.21
CA ASP A 48 -15.12 11.22 -2.01
C ASP A 48 -14.85 11.41 -3.52
N LYS A 49 -14.02 12.41 -3.87
CA LYS A 49 -13.58 12.60 -5.25
C LYS A 49 -12.64 11.51 -5.73
N TRP A 50 -11.69 11.10 -4.89
CA TRP A 50 -10.72 10.07 -5.25
C TRP A 50 -11.36 8.68 -5.36
N LEU A 51 -12.33 8.40 -4.50
CA LEU A 51 -12.90 7.07 -4.30
C LEU A 51 -14.34 6.97 -4.85
N SER A 52 -14.78 7.90 -5.68
CA SER A 52 -16.16 8.01 -6.17
C SER A 52 -16.71 6.76 -6.84
N ASP A 53 -15.83 5.95 -7.42
CA ASP A 53 -16.19 4.72 -8.14
C ASP A 53 -16.25 3.47 -7.23
N TYR A 54 -16.03 3.66 -5.92
CA TYR A 54 -15.92 2.60 -4.94
C TYR A 54 -16.86 2.84 -3.76
N ASP A 55 -17.49 1.78 -3.28
CA ASP A 55 -18.46 1.80 -2.18
C ASP A 55 -17.95 1.07 -0.92
N CYS A 56 -16.71 0.57 -0.96
CA CYS A 56 -16.09 -0.19 0.10
C CYS A 56 -14.58 0.03 0.10
N PHE A 57 -13.99 0.37 1.24
CA PHE A 57 -12.54 0.59 1.34
C PHE A 57 -11.90 -0.49 2.20
N ILE A 58 -10.92 -1.20 1.64
CA ILE A 58 -10.20 -2.28 2.31
C ILE A 58 -8.76 -1.82 2.53
N GLU A 59 -8.30 -1.90 3.79
CA GLU A 59 -6.98 -1.47 4.27
C GLU A 59 -6.66 0.04 4.18
N LEU A 60 -7.24 0.76 3.21
CA LEU A 60 -6.98 2.18 2.96
C LEU A 60 -7.03 3.06 4.24
N PRO A 61 -8.06 2.99 5.10
CA PRO A 61 -8.10 3.81 6.31
C PRO A 61 -6.91 3.60 7.25
N SER A 62 -6.30 2.42 7.26
CA SER A 62 -5.14 2.14 8.12
C SER A 62 -3.89 2.91 7.70
N TYR A 63 -3.73 3.19 6.40
CA TYR A 63 -2.62 4.00 5.89
C TYR A 63 -2.86 5.49 6.08
N LEU A 64 -4.12 5.92 6.01
CA LEU A 64 -4.53 7.32 6.14
C LEU A 64 -4.71 7.78 7.59
N GLY A 65 -4.50 6.88 8.57
CA GLY A 65 -4.53 7.19 9.98
C GLY A 65 -5.90 7.62 10.49
N SER A 66 -5.91 8.49 11.52
CA SER A 66 -7.14 8.89 12.20
C SER A 66 -8.15 9.60 11.31
N GLN A 67 -7.68 10.40 10.36
CA GLN A 67 -8.51 11.34 9.62
C GLN A 67 -9.59 10.65 8.78
N ALA A 68 -9.23 9.59 8.05
CA ALA A 68 -10.20 8.84 7.26
C ALA A 68 -11.26 8.18 8.14
N LEU A 69 -10.88 7.66 9.31
CA LEU A 69 -11.82 7.06 10.26
C LEU A 69 -12.76 8.12 10.86
N GLU A 70 -12.23 9.26 11.29
CA GLU A 70 -13.00 10.36 11.88
C GLU A 70 -14.04 10.90 10.88
N VAL A 71 -13.61 11.19 9.66
CA VAL A 71 -14.48 11.74 8.61
C VAL A 71 -15.64 10.78 8.27
N TYR A 72 -15.35 9.50 8.08
CA TYR A 72 -16.41 8.54 7.75
C TYR A 72 -17.22 8.12 8.98
N ALA A 73 -16.70 8.28 10.21
CA ALA A 73 -17.48 8.05 11.42
C ALA A 73 -18.64 9.04 11.55
N GLU A 74 -18.52 10.24 10.97
CA GLU A 74 -19.61 11.23 10.92
C GLU A 74 -20.70 10.88 9.88
N ASP A 75 -20.38 10.04 8.89
CA ASP A 75 -21.32 9.59 7.88
C ASP A 75 -22.20 8.44 8.42
N PRO A 76 -23.52 8.64 8.63
CA PRO A 76 -24.37 7.61 9.21
C PRO A 76 -24.56 6.37 8.32
N ASP A 77 -24.31 6.49 7.01
CA ASP A 77 -24.53 5.41 6.05
C ASP A 77 -23.32 4.45 5.93
N VAL A 78 -22.18 4.83 6.49
CA VAL A 78 -20.96 4.00 6.46
C VAL A 78 -20.96 2.98 7.59
N LYS A 79 -20.76 1.70 7.25
CA LYS A 79 -20.50 0.63 8.24
C LYS A 79 -19.02 0.29 8.28
N PHE A 80 -18.51 -0.06 9.46
CA PHE A 80 -17.11 -0.38 9.70
C PHE A 80 -16.92 -1.84 10.07
N ILE A 81 -15.97 -2.51 9.42
CA ILE A 81 -15.48 -3.83 9.82
C ILE A 81 -14.03 -3.67 10.24
N LEU A 82 -13.77 -3.71 11.55
CA LEU A 82 -12.43 -3.59 12.11
C LEU A 82 -11.89 -4.98 12.41
N THR A 83 -10.94 -5.44 11.60
CA THR A 83 -10.20 -6.67 11.87
C THR A 83 -8.97 -6.37 12.71
N HIS A 84 -8.70 -7.21 13.71
CA HIS A 84 -7.47 -7.17 14.49
C HIS A 84 -6.95 -8.57 14.78
N ARG A 85 -5.69 -8.67 15.19
CA ARG A 85 -5.01 -9.92 15.52
C ARG A 85 -4.00 -9.68 16.63
N GLU A 86 -3.33 -10.74 17.10
CA GLU A 86 -2.23 -10.60 18.05
C GLU A 86 -1.12 -9.68 17.49
N PRO A 87 -0.65 -8.66 18.23
CA PRO A 87 0.30 -7.67 17.73
C PRO A 87 1.58 -8.29 17.16
N ASP A 88 2.14 -9.31 17.83
CA ASP A 88 3.37 -9.97 17.36
C ASP A 88 3.16 -10.71 16.04
N LYS A 89 2.01 -11.37 15.87
CA LYS A 89 1.65 -12.00 14.59
C LYS A 89 1.48 -10.94 13.49
N TRP A 90 0.98 -9.75 13.85
CA TRP A 90 0.89 -8.65 12.90
C TRP A 90 2.27 -8.12 12.51
N VAL A 91 3.19 -7.92 13.45
CA VAL A 91 4.58 -7.49 13.17
C VAL A 91 5.29 -8.49 12.27
N THR A 92 5.24 -9.78 12.60
CA THR A 92 5.83 -10.85 11.76
C THR A 92 5.25 -10.86 10.35
N SER A 93 3.95 -10.59 10.20
CA SER A 93 3.31 -10.50 8.89
C SER A 93 3.76 -9.26 8.12
N MET A 94 3.96 -8.11 8.78
CA MET A 94 4.50 -6.90 8.15
C MET A 94 5.93 -7.10 7.66
N ASP A 95 6.76 -7.78 8.47
CA ASP A 95 8.15 -8.08 8.09
C ASP A 95 8.23 -9.06 6.91
N ASN A 96 7.35 -10.06 6.88
CA ASN A 96 7.32 -11.03 5.77
C ASN A 96 6.71 -10.49 4.47
N THR A 97 6.08 -9.30 4.48
CA THR A 97 5.37 -8.74 3.32
C THR A 97 5.97 -7.40 2.89
N ILE A 98 5.49 -6.29 3.45
CA ILE A 98 5.85 -4.93 3.03
C ILE A 98 7.34 -4.67 3.25
N ALA A 99 7.92 -5.16 4.35
CA ALA A 99 9.34 -4.97 4.61
C ALA A 99 10.24 -5.64 3.55
N ASN A 100 9.83 -6.78 2.98
CA ASN A 100 10.53 -7.40 1.84
C ASN A 100 10.51 -6.51 0.59
N VAL A 101 9.39 -5.82 0.32
CA VAL A 101 9.31 -4.85 -0.79
C VAL A 101 10.23 -3.66 -0.54
N VAL A 102 10.29 -3.16 0.69
CA VAL A 102 11.20 -2.06 1.07
C VAL A 102 12.66 -2.47 0.95
N ARG A 103 13.03 -3.66 1.44
CA ARG A 103 14.39 -4.23 1.28
C ARG A 103 14.76 -4.40 -0.19
N MET A 104 13.83 -4.90 -1.00
CA MET A 104 14.03 -5.03 -2.45
C MET A 104 14.29 -3.67 -3.10
N ALA A 105 13.52 -2.62 -2.74
CA ALA A 105 13.68 -1.27 -3.29
C ALA A 105 15.07 -0.65 -3.07
N THR A 106 15.80 -1.09 -2.04
CA THR A 106 17.12 -0.60 -1.65
C THR A 106 18.26 -1.54 -2.03
N SER A 107 17.95 -2.74 -2.52
CA SER A 107 18.94 -3.76 -2.88
C SER A 107 19.26 -3.75 -4.37
N PHE A 108 20.48 -4.13 -4.73
CA PHE A 108 20.85 -4.33 -6.14
C PHE A 108 20.07 -5.53 -6.72
N PRO A 109 19.58 -5.45 -7.98
CA PRO A 109 19.70 -4.33 -8.93
C PRO A 109 18.55 -3.30 -8.86
N MET A 110 17.53 -3.53 -8.04
CA MET A 110 16.32 -2.71 -7.99
C MET A 110 16.58 -1.27 -7.51
N ASN A 111 17.59 -1.06 -6.66
CA ASN A 111 18.02 0.28 -6.24
C ASN A 111 18.40 1.19 -7.42
N ILE A 112 18.83 0.62 -8.54
CA ILE A 112 19.14 1.33 -9.79
C ILE A 112 17.94 1.26 -10.74
N LEU A 113 17.45 0.05 -11.02
CA LEU A 113 16.46 -0.18 -12.08
C LEU A 113 15.15 0.60 -11.87
N LYS A 114 14.74 0.83 -10.63
CA LYS A 114 13.53 1.64 -10.34
C LYS A 114 13.60 3.04 -10.93
N HIS A 115 14.78 3.62 -11.15
CA HIS A 115 14.92 4.95 -11.73
C HIS A 115 14.69 4.99 -13.25
N PHE A 116 14.63 3.82 -13.90
CA PHE A 116 14.44 3.68 -15.34
C PHE A 116 12.99 3.31 -15.72
N ASP A 117 12.07 3.21 -14.77
CA ASP A 117 10.63 3.09 -15.05
C ASP A 117 9.79 3.80 -13.99
N ILE A 118 8.92 4.72 -14.42
CA ILE A 118 8.14 5.57 -13.51
C ILE A 118 7.13 4.79 -12.67
N ILE A 119 6.56 3.70 -13.21
CA ILE A 119 5.61 2.86 -12.47
C ILE A 119 6.37 2.05 -11.42
N LEU A 120 7.52 1.47 -11.78
CA LEU A 120 8.38 0.78 -10.83
C LEU A 120 8.87 1.70 -9.71
N LYS A 121 9.28 2.93 -10.04
CA LYS A 121 9.65 3.96 -9.06
C LYS A 121 8.50 4.27 -8.11
N GLY A 122 7.31 4.54 -8.67
CA GLY A 122 6.11 4.87 -7.90
C GLY A 122 5.70 3.75 -6.95
N PHE A 123 5.69 2.51 -7.43
CA PHE A 123 5.37 1.33 -6.62
C PHE A 123 6.29 1.20 -5.40
N PHE A 124 7.62 1.26 -5.61
CA PHE A 124 8.57 1.17 -4.51
C PHE A 124 8.48 2.37 -3.56
N ARG A 125 8.32 3.57 -4.11
CA ARG A 125 8.21 4.80 -3.33
C ARG A 125 6.98 4.77 -2.41
N LEU A 126 5.82 4.38 -2.94
CA LEU A 126 4.58 4.23 -2.17
C LEU A 126 4.77 3.24 -1.01
N ASN A 127 5.29 2.04 -1.28
CA ASN A 127 5.53 1.04 -0.24
C ASN A 127 6.52 1.52 0.83
N GLN A 128 7.55 2.27 0.44
CA GLN A 128 8.49 2.90 1.39
C GLN A 128 7.81 3.95 2.27
N VAL A 129 6.96 4.80 1.69
CA VAL A 129 6.21 5.85 2.43
C VAL A 129 5.21 5.23 3.40
N MET A 130 4.47 4.21 2.98
CA MET A 130 3.53 3.51 3.85
C MET A 130 4.24 2.81 5.01
N PHE A 131 5.34 2.10 4.73
CA PHE A 131 6.14 1.48 5.78
C PHE A 131 6.67 2.52 6.77
N TRP A 132 7.28 3.61 6.25
CA TRP A 132 7.76 4.73 7.05
C TRP A 132 6.67 5.30 7.98
N ALA A 133 5.44 5.47 7.48
CA ALA A 133 4.32 5.95 8.28
C ALA A 133 3.93 4.99 9.41
N MET A 134 3.95 3.68 9.15
CA MET A 134 3.60 2.66 10.15
C MET A 134 4.73 2.40 11.17
N SER A 135 5.98 2.72 10.83
CA SER A 135 7.17 2.34 11.57
C SER A 135 7.88 3.51 12.28
N ASP A 136 7.22 4.68 12.40
CA ASP A 136 7.82 5.93 12.90
C ASP A 136 9.12 6.32 12.19
N GLY A 137 9.15 6.04 10.89
CA GLY A 137 10.26 6.31 10.00
C GLY A 137 11.48 5.42 10.15
N THR A 138 11.37 4.33 10.90
CA THR A 138 12.40 3.27 10.91
C THR A 138 12.36 2.44 9.63
N ASN A 139 13.48 1.81 9.29
CA ASN A 139 13.61 0.87 8.18
C ASN A 139 13.57 -0.58 8.68
N PRO A 140 13.27 -1.54 7.78
CA PRO A 140 13.40 -2.95 8.12
C PRO A 140 14.83 -3.29 8.59
N GLY A 141 14.94 -3.92 9.76
CA GLY A 141 16.22 -4.27 10.37
C GLY A 141 16.77 -3.25 11.35
N ASP A 142 16.17 -2.05 11.47
CA ASP A 142 16.55 -1.10 12.52
C ASP A 142 16.19 -1.66 13.90
N PRO A 143 17.01 -1.45 14.96
CA PRO A 143 16.77 -2.01 16.30
C PRO A 143 15.39 -1.69 16.91
N ASN A 144 14.82 -0.54 16.55
CA ASN A 144 13.55 -0.07 17.09
C ASN A 144 12.35 -0.36 16.17
N ASN A 145 12.55 -0.98 15.01
CA ASN A 145 11.51 -1.13 13.99
C ASN A 145 10.32 -1.96 14.49
N GLU A 146 10.57 -3.14 15.06
CA GLU A 146 9.50 -4.00 15.57
C GLU A 146 8.73 -3.36 16.73
N ALA A 147 9.43 -2.63 17.60
CA ALA A 147 8.82 -1.95 18.73
C ALA A 147 7.90 -0.81 18.25
N ALA A 148 8.33 -0.02 17.26
CA ALA A 148 7.54 1.04 16.65
C ALA A 148 6.29 0.47 15.95
N LEU A 149 6.48 -0.54 15.09
CA LEU A 149 5.38 -1.24 14.42
C LEU A 149 4.34 -1.76 15.41
N ARG A 150 4.77 -2.48 16.45
CA ARG A 150 3.90 -3.04 17.49
C ARG A 150 3.09 -1.95 18.20
N ARG A 151 3.76 -0.89 18.64
CA ARG A 151 3.12 0.23 19.35
C ARG A 151 2.07 0.88 18.45
N ASN A 152 2.44 1.26 17.23
CA ASN A 152 1.56 1.97 16.31
C ASN A 152 0.34 1.13 15.93
N TYR A 153 0.50 -0.18 15.77
CA TYR A 153 -0.62 -1.10 15.55
C TYR A 153 -1.59 -1.10 16.75
N VAL A 154 -1.09 -1.27 17.96
CA VAL A 154 -1.92 -1.31 19.18
C VAL A 154 -2.65 0.02 19.38
N GLU A 155 -1.95 1.14 19.18
CA GLU A 155 -2.52 2.48 19.30
C GLU A 155 -3.60 2.73 18.25
N TYR A 156 -3.37 2.34 16.99
CA TYR A 156 -4.35 2.46 15.92
C TYR A 156 -5.62 1.63 16.21
N ILE A 157 -5.49 0.37 16.64
CA ILE A 157 -6.65 -0.47 16.97
C ILE A 157 -7.42 0.12 18.16
N LYS A 158 -6.73 0.62 19.18
CA LYS A 158 -7.37 1.29 20.33
C LYS A 158 -8.10 2.55 19.89
N PHE A 159 -7.46 3.37 19.06
CA PHE A 159 -8.05 4.59 18.51
C PHE A 159 -9.32 4.28 17.70
N ALA A 160 -9.25 3.32 16.78
CA ALA A 160 -10.39 2.93 15.95
C ALA A 160 -11.57 2.43 16.80
N LYS A 161 -11.33 1.59 17.82
CA LYS A 161 -12.37 1.12 18.75
C LYS A 161 -13.05 2.24 19.54
N ASN A 162 -12.33 3.32 19.84
CA ASN A 162 -12.84 4.44 20.62
C ASN A 162 -13.56 5.49 19.76
N THR A 163 -13.18 5.58 18.48
CA THR A 163 -13.68 6.61 17.56
C THR A 163 -14.91 6.12 16.79
N LEU A 164 -14.93 4.85 16.39
CA LEU A 164 -15.98 4.31 15.54
C LEU A 164 -17.27 4.02 16.34
N PRO A 165 -18.45 4.39 15.81
CA PRO A 165 -19.73 4.14 16.47
C PRO A 165 -20.02 2.64 16.60
N LYS A 166 -20.37 2.19 17.82
CA LYS A 166 -20.49 0.76 18.17
C LYS A 166 -21.58 0.05 17.38
N GLU A 167 -22.68 0.75 17.12
CA GLU A 167 -23.83 0.28 16.36
C GLU A 167 -23.53 0.08 14.86
N ARG A 168 -22.47 0.72 14.34
CA ARG A 168 -21.98 0.58 12.96
C ARG A 168 -20.60 -0.07 12.89
N LEU A 169 -20.18 -0.79 13.94
CA LEU A 169 -18.87 -1.42 14.03
C LEU A 169 -18.98 -2.93 14.26
N LEU A 170 -18.55 -3.71 13.27
CA LEU A 170 -18.24 -5.12 13.43
C LEU A 170 -16.76 -5.28 13.80
N LEU A 171 -16.50 -5.66 15.05
CA LEU A 171 -15.16 -5.95 15.54
C LEU A 171 -14.85 -7.44 15.40
N VAL A 172 -13.75 -7.77 14.72
CA VAL A 172 -13.37 -9.17 14.45
C VAL A 172 -11.93 -9.42 14.86
N LYS A 173 -11.70 -10.43 15.71
CA LYS A 173 -10.38 -10.98 15.95
C LYS A 173 -10.09 -12.08 14.92
N LEU A 174 -9.10 -11.89 14.06
CA LEU A 174 -8.82 -12.80 12.94
C LEU A 174 -8.50 -14.23 13.39
N GLU A 175 -7.94 -14.43 14.58
CA GLU A 175 -7.72 -15.76 15.16
C GLU A 175 -9.01 -16.53 15.45
N GLU A 176 -10.15 -15.84 15.61
CA GLU A 176 -11.47 -16.43 15.82
C GLU A 176 -12.19 -16.74 14.50
N GLY A 177 -11.61 -16.30 13.38
CA GLY A 177 -12.17 -16.43 12.05
C GLY A 177 -12.91 -15.17 11.59
N LEU A 178 -13.07 -15.09 10.27
CA LEU A 178 -13.90 -14.11 9.59
C LEU A 178 -14.63 -14.83 8.46
N GLY A 179 -15.95 -14.77 8.46
CA GLY A 179 -16.81 -15.49 7.52
C GLY A 179 -18.05 -14.72 7.11
N TRP A 180 -18.86 -15.33 6.24
CA TRP A 180 -20.14 -14.75 5.81
C TRP A 180 -21.12 -14.62 6.98
N GLU A 181 -21.06 -15.53 7.93
CA GLU A 181 -21.92 -15.59 9.11
C GLU A 181 -21.73 -14.36 10.02
N GLN A 182 -20.57 -13.70 9.97
CA GLN A 182 -20.32 -12.45 10.70
C GLN A 182 -20.61 -11.22 9.82
N ILE A 183 -20.18 -11.25 8.56
CA ILE A 183 -20.25 -10.08 7.67
C ILE A 183 -21.67 -9.82 7.18
N CYS A 184 -22.37 -10.85 6.68
CA CYS A 184 -23.66 -10.68 6.01
C CYS A 184 -24.75 -10.15 6.95
N PRO A 185 -24.95 -10.71 8.16
CA PRO A 185 -25.93 -10.15 9.10
C PRO A 185 -25.62 -8.70 9.51
N PHE A 186 -24.34 -8.37 9.71
CA PHE A 186 -23.94 -7.00 10.04
C PHE A 186 -24.24 -6.00 8.90
N LEU A 187 -24.11 -6.45 7.65
CA LEU A 187 -24.41 -5.64 6.47
C LEU A 187 -25.89 -5.68 6.06
N ASP A 188 -26.75 -6.42 6.77
CA ASP A 188 -28.15 -6.68 6.40
C ASP A 188 -28.30 -7.34 5.02
N LEU A 189 -27.40 -8.27 4.70
CA LEU A 189 -27.37 -9.00 3.44
C LEU A 189 -27.60 -10.51 3.65
N PRO A 190 -28.15 -11.23 2.65
CA PRO A 190 -28.18 -12.69 2.69
C PRO A 190 -26.77 -13.28 2.63
N ILE A 191 -26.58 -14.43 3.28
CA ILE A 191 -25.36 -15.23 3.12
C ILE A 191 -25.37 -15.85 1.72
N PRO A 192 -24.33 -15.66 0.90
CA PRO A 192 -24.26 -16.27 -0.42
C PRO A 192 -23.98 -17.78 -0.32
N ASP A 193 -24.38 -18.54 -1.34
CA ASP A 193 -24.09 -19.98 -1.43
C ASP A 193 -22.59 -20.28 -1.66
N GLU A 194 -21.84 -19.28 -2.14
CA GLU A 194 -20.41 -19.39 -2.34
C GLU A 194 -19.64 -19.48 -1.01
N LYS A 195 -18.65 -20.37 -0.94
CA LYS A 195 -17.77 -20.46 0.24
C LYS A 195 -17.04 -19.14 0.48
N TYR A 196 -16.87 -18.78 1.75
CA TYR A 196 -16.07 -17.61 2.11
C TYR A 196 -14.67 -17.72 1.48
N PRO A 197 -14.21 -16.69 0.75
CA PRO A 197 -12.91 -16.74 0.09
C PRO A 197 -11.82 -16.90 1.15
N ARG A 198 -10.89 -17.83 0.94
CA ARG A 198 -9.69 -17.91 1.78
C ARG A 198 -8.89 -16.62 1.58
N GLY A 199 -8.98 -15.73 2.57
CA GLY A 199 -8.30 -14.44 2.59
C GLY A 199 -6.80 -14.62 2.71
N ASN A 200 -6.03 -13.96 1.85
CA ASN A 200 -4.58 -14.03 1.73
C ASN A 200 -4.04 -15.40 1.30
N GLU A 201 -4.03 -15.65 -0.01
CA GLU A 201 -3.04 -16.54 -0.62
C GLU A 201 -1.80 -15.69 -0.94
N PRO A 202 -0.70 -15.80 -0.17
CA PRO A 202 0.55 -15.10 -0.50
C PRO A 202 0.97 -15.37 -1.95
N GLU A 203 0.69 -16.58 -2.45
CA GLU A 203 0.93 -16.96 -3.84
C GLU A 203 0.17 -16.09 -4.86
N LYS A 204 -1.09 -15.71 -4.60
CA LYS A 204 -1.85 -14.81 -5.48
C LYS A 204 -1.23 -13.42 -5.49
N PHE A 205 -0.84 -12.90 -4.32
CA PHE A 205 -0.19 -11.60 -4.23
C PHE A 205 1.17 -11.62 -4.94
N GLN A 206 1.99 -12.66 -4.74
CA GLN A 206 3.27 -12.82 -5.44
C GLN A 206 3.08 -12.93 -6.95
N LYS A 207 2.13 -13.73 -7.43
CA LYS A 207 1.80 -13.81 -8.87
C LYS A 207 1.36 -12.47 -9.45
N LEU A 208 0.59 -11.69 -8.70
CA LEU A 208 0.14 -10.36 -9.11
C LEU A 208 1.30 -9.36 -9.15
N LEU A 209 2.19 -9.37 -8.15
CA LEU A 209 3.42 -8.58 -8.16
C LEU A 209 4.29 -8.95 -9.36
N GLU A 210 4.52 -10.24 -9.59
CA GLU A 210 5.33 -10.72 -10.72
C GLU A 210 4.73 -10.30 -12.06
N SER A 211 3.42 -10.48 -12.27
CA SER A 211 2.77 -10.17 -13.54
C SER A 211 2.83 -8.67 -13.89
N HIS A 212 2.75 -7.79 -12.89
CA HIS A 212 2.80 -6.34 -13.10
C HIS A 212 4.22 -5.77 -13.07
N LEU A 213 5.11 -6.27 -12.21
CA LEU A 213 6.46 -5.70 -12.05
C LEU A 213 7.46 -6.27 -13.03
N LYS A 214 7.38 -7.56 -13.42
CA LYS A 214 8.36 -8.18 -14.33
C LYS A 214 8.47 -7.46 -15.68
N PRO A 215 7.37 -7.10 -16.38
CA PRO A 215 7.47 -6.32 -17.62
C PRO A 215 8.12 -4.94 -17.42
N ARG A 216 7.88 -4.31 -16.26
CA ARG A 216 8.47 -3.01 -15.91
C ARG A 216 9.96 -3.11 -15.64
N VAL A 217 10.39 -4.17 -14.96
CA VAL A 217 11.80 -4.49 -14.75
C VAL A 217 12.50 -4.75 -16.08
N GLN A 218 11.90 -5.53 -16.98
CA GLN A 218 12.46 -5.77 -18.33
C GLN A 218 12.62 -4.46 -19.10
N LEU A 219 11.60 -3.60 -19.08
CA LEU A 219 11.65 -2.29 -19.72
C LEU A 219 12.73 -1.38 -19.11
N ALA A 220 12.89 -1.40 -17.78
CA ALA A 220 13.93 -0.66 -17.08
C ALA A 220 15.33 -1.14 -17.48
N VAL A 221 15.55 -2.45 -17.60
CA VAL A 221 16.82 -3.04 -18.09
C VAL A 221 17.10 -2.59 -19.52
N LEU A 222 16.12 -2.63 -20.41
CA LEU A 222 16.27 -2.17 -21.80
C LEU A 222 16.63 -0.68 -21.87
N ARG A 223 15.97 0.17 -21.08
CA ARG A 223 16.25 1.61 -21.01
C ARG A 223 17.64 1.90 -20.47
N LEU A 224 18.07 1.20 -19.41
CA LEU A 224 19.42 1.32 -18.86
C LEU A 224 20.46 0.87 -19.89
N GLY A 225 20.22 -0.26 -20.57
CA GLY A 225 21.10 -0.77 -21.63
C GLY A 225 21.25 0.22 -22.79
N ALA A 226 20.14 0.80 -23.26
CA ALA A 226 20.16 1.81 -24.32
C ALA A 226 20.96 3.06 -23.92
N LEU A 227 20.81 3.52 -22.67
CA LEU A 227 21.61 4.64 -22.14
C LEU A 227 23.10 4.29 -22.08
N ALA A 228 23.44 3.10 -21.59
CA ALA A 228 24.84 2.65 -21.48
C ALA A 228 25.51 2.54 -22.87
N VAL A 229 24.84 1.93 -23.85
CA VAL A 229 25.34 1.84 -25.23
C VAL A 229 25.55 3.23 -25.83
N THR A 230 24.59 4.14 -25.62
CA THR A 230 24.70 5.52 -26.11
C THR A 230 25.88 6.27 -25.48
N ALA A 231 26.05 6.16 -24.17
CA ALA A 231 27.16 6.79 -23.44
C ALA A 231 28.52 6.23 -23.90
N LEU A 232 28.64 4.91 -24.03
CA LEU A 232 29.85 4.25 -24.53
C LEU A 232 30.15 4.64 -25.99
N GLY A 233 29.13 4.77 -26.84
CA GLY A 233 29.29 5.26 -28.21
C GLY A 233 29.82 6.69 -28.27
N ILE A 234 29.30 7.59 -27.44
CA ILE A 234 29.78 8.99 -27.34
C ILE A 234 31.23 9.03 -26.85
N ILE A 235 31.56 8.28 -25.78
CA ILE A 235 32.92 8.21 -25.23
C ILE A 235 33.89 7.64 -26.27
N GLY A 236 33.50 6.55 -26.93
CA GLY A 236 34.31 5.91 -27.98
C GLY A 236 34.55 6.85 -29.18
N TYR A 237 33.52 7.56 -29.63
CA TYR A 237 33.64 8.54 -30.71
C TYR A 237 34.54 9.73 -30.32
N ALA A 238 34.38 10.26 -29.10
CA ALA A 238 35.22 11.34 -28.60
C ALA A 238 36.70 10.91 -28.49
N GLY A 239 36.96 9.73 -27.96
CA GLY A 239 38.30 9.15 -27.87
C GLY A 239 38.94 8.95 -29.25
N TRP A 240 38.20 8.39 -30.21
CA TRP A 240 38.65 8.22 -31.60
C TRP A 240 38.95 9.56 -32.28
N ARG A 241 38.11 10.57 -32.06
CA ARG A 241 38.33 11.91 -32.63
C ARG A 241 39.58 12.57 -32.05
N MET A 242 39.80 12.44 -30.75
CA MET A 242 41.00 12.99 -30.08
C MET A 242 42.27 12.28 -30.54
N SER A 243 42.26 10.96 -30.73
CA SER A 243 43.43 10.24 -31.22
C SER A 243 43.82 10.57 -32.66
N ASN A 244 42.86 10.96 -33.49
CA ASN A 244 43.10 11.32 -34.90
C ASN A 244 43.32 12.82 -35.14
N SER A 245 43.29 13.63 -34.08
CA SER A 245 43.54 15.09 -34.16
C SER A 245 44.93 15.49 -33.63
N ILE A 246 45.77 14.50 -33.30
CA ILE A 246 47.18 14.61 -32.89
C ILE A 246 48.04 14.04 -34.01
#